data_AF-A0A9J8AZG0-F1
#
_entry.id   AF-A0A9J8AZG0-F1
#
_cell.length_a   1.000
_cell.length_b   1.000
_cell.length_c   1.000
_cell.angle_alpha   90.00
_cell.angle_beta   90.00
_cell.angle_gamma   90.00
#
_symmetry.space_group_name_H-M   'P 1'
#
loop_
_entity.id
_entity.type
_entity.pdbx_description
1 polymer ?
#
loop_
_entity_poly.entity_id
_entity_poly.type
_entity_poly.pdbx_seq_one_letter_code
_entity_poly.pdbx_strand_id
1 'polypeptide(L)'
;MKFPALLLGFLLVCSLGIAGYIYTRRKQVTQLSKQASFLDIKFRVTRDVLGEYQDQLIQSKTLIDKTKKEVDSLTKDLSVAKTFAEKKKGDIATCKGDKKRFTDEIAAAESEKKHIQSEFAKEKSHWGVEVESLKNKMEQLSTLCKYIDKTSEEGKKLCKITEEPQQPEAKAKEMQEEKPKAEEPKAEQPKVDVV
;
A
#
# COMPACT_ATOMS: atom_id res chain seq x y z
N MET A 1 25.49 16.49 -126.68
CA MET A 1 25.69 15.52 -125.57
C MET A 1 25.87 16.24 -124.23
N LYS A 2 24.81 16.77 -123.59
CA LYS A 2 24.91 17.54 -122.31
C LYS A 2 24.10 16.94 -121.14
N PHE A 3 23.17 16.03 -121.42
CA PHE A 3 22.33 15.35 -120.41
C PHE A 3 23.07 14.45 -119.39
N PRO A 4 24.13 13.68 -119.74
CA PRO A 4 24.79 12.82 -118.75
C PRO A 4 25.55 13.61 -117.67
N ALA A 5 26.09 14.79 -118.02
CA ALA A 5 26.78 15.66 -117.06
C ALA A 5 25.80 16.33 -116.06
N LEU A 6 24.59 16.69 -116.52
CA LEU A 6 23.54 17.26 -115.66
C LEU A 6 22.99 16.25 -114.63
N LEU A 7 22.81 14.98 -115.03
CA LEU A 7 22.36 13.92 -114.12
C LEU A 7 23.39 13.60 -113.02
N LEU A 8 24.67 13.57 -113.38
CA LEU A 8 25.76 13.39 -112.40
C LEU A 8 25.84 14.56 -111.41
N GLY A 9 25.69 15.80 -111.89
CA GLY A 9 25.64 16.98 -111.03
C GLY A 9 24.47 16.92 -110.04
N PHE A 10 23.28 16.53 -110.51
CA PHE A 10 22.09 16.39 -109.66
C PHE A 10 22.27 15.31 -108.58
N LEU A 11 22.81 14.13 -108.94
CA LEU A 11 23.08 13.06 -107.98
C LEU A 11 24.09 13.49 -106.90
N LEU A 12 25.14 14.22 -107.26
CA LEU A 12 26.10 14.76 -106.30
C LEU A 12 25.43 15.73 -105.33
N VAL A 13 24.61 16.67 -105.82
CA VAL A 13 23.87 17.62 -104.96
C VAL A 13 22.89 16.88 -104.04
N CYS A 14 22.16 15.88 -104.54
CA CYS A 14 21.27 15.05 -103.73
C CYS A 14 22.03 14.28 -102.64
N SER A 15 23.19 13.71 -102.95
CA SER A 15 24.00 12.96 -101.97
C SER A 15 24.48 13.86 -100.82
N LEU A 16 24.93 15.08 -101.12
CA LEU A 16 25.35 16.07 -100.13
C LEU A 16 24.17 16.56 -99.28
N GLY A 17 23.01 16.79 -99.89
CA GLY A 17 21.78 17.15 -99.18
C GLY A 17 21.33 16.08 -98.18
N ILE A 18 21.34 14.82 -98.59
CA ILE A 18 20.98 13.68 -97.72
C ILE A 18 22.01 13.54 -96.59
N ALA A 19 23.32 13.65 -96.87
CA ALA A 19 24.36 13.59 -95.85
C ALA A 19 24.20 14.71 -94.81
N GLY A 20 23.93 15.95 -95.23
CA GLY A 20 23.65 17.09 -94.35
C GLY A 20 22.40 16.90 -93.49
N TYR A 21 21.33 16.32 -94.07
CA TYR A 21 20.11 15.98 -93.34
C TYR A 21 20.36 14.91 -92.26
N ILE A 22 21.07 13.84 -92.61
CA ILE A 22 21.43 12.77 -91.67
C ILE A 22 22.28 13.33 -90.52
N TYR A 23 23.27 14.18 -90.81
CA TYR A 23 24.10 14.80 -89.78
C TYR A 23 23.30 15.68 -88.82
N THR A 24 22.41 16.53 -89.35
CA THR A 24 21.56 17.41 -88.55
C THR A 24 20.59 16.60 -87.68
N ARG A 25 19.97 15.56 -88.24
CA ARG A 25 19.10 14.64 -87.50
C ARG A 25 19.86 13.92 -86.39
N ARG A 26 21.06 13.39 -86.67
CA ARG A 26 21.90 12.75 -85.64
C ARG A 26 22.22 13.72 -84.50
N LYS A 27 22.61 14.95 -84.82
CA LYS A 27 22.87 15.98 -83.80
C LYS A 27 21.64 16.27 -82.94
N GLN A 28 20.45 16.37 -83.54
CA GLN A 28 19.19 16.55 -82.80
C GLN A 28 18.87 15.35 -81.90
N VAL A 29 19.02 14.12 -82.40
CA VAL A 29 18.81 12.89 -81.62
C VAL A 29 19.78 12.85 -80.43
N THR A 30 21.05 13.18 -80.64
CA THR A 30 22.04 13.24 -79.55
C THR A 30 21.65 14.30 -78.51
N GLN A 31 21.20 15.48 -78.91
CA GLN A 31 20.76 16.53 -77.98
C GLN A 31 19.52 16.10 -77.16
N LEU A 32 18.52 15.53 -77.83
CA LEU A 32 17.31 15.02 -77.18
C LEU A 32 17.62 13.87 -76.22
N SER A 33 18.51 12.95 -76.59
CA SER A 33 18.92 11.85 -75.72
C SER A 33 19.60 12.35 -74.44
N LYS A 34 20.43 13.40 -74.55
CA LYS A 34 21.05 14.04 -73.38
C LYS A 34 20.00 14.67 -72.48
N GLN A 35 19.07 15.45 -73.04
CA GLN A 35 17.99 16.05 -72.26
C GLN A 35 17.12 14.99 -71.57
N ALA A 36 16.78 13.91 -72.26
CA ALA A 36 16.03 12.80 -71.70
C ALA A 36 16.77 12.15 -70.52
N SER A 37 18.09 11.92 -70.64
CA SER A 37 18.89 11.35 -69.55
C SER A 37 18.99 12.29 -68.34
N PHE A 38 19.13 13.60 -68.55
CA PHE A 38 19.14 14.57 -67.45
C PHE A 38 17.79 14.63 -66.73
N LEU A 39 16.69 14.57 -67.49
CA LEU A 39 15.34 14.51 -66.91
C LEU A 39 15.15 13.22 -66.10
N ASP A 40 15.56 12.07 -66.63
CA ASP A 40 15.45 10.79 -65.92
C ASP A 40 16.24 10.78 -64.60
N ILE A 41 17.50 11.24 -64.64
CA ILE A 41 18.34 11.38 -63.42
C ILE A 41 17.67 12.33 -62.43
N LYS A 42 17.17 13.48 -62.89
CA LYS A 42 16.47 14.43 -62.03
C LYS A 42 15.22 13.81 -61.40
N PHE A 43 14.42 13.07 -62.16
CA PHE A 43 13.23 12.40 -61.64
C PHE A 43 13.60 11.32 -60.63
N ARG A 44 14.68 10.55 -60.87
CA ARG A 44 15.17 9.56 -59.91
C ARG A 44 15.59 10.23 -58.61
N VAL A 45 16.44 11.24 -58.66
CA VAL A 45 16.89 11.96 -57.45
C VAL A 45 15.71 12.60 -56.72
N THR A 46 14.78 13.23 -57.45
CA THR A 46 13.59 13.84 -56.85
C THR A 46 12.74 12.79 -56.13
N ARG A 47 12.56 11.62 -56.74
CA ARG A 47 11.79 10.51 -56.15
C ARG A 47 12.49 9.91 -54.94
N ASP A 48 13.82 9.72 -55.00
CA ASP A 48 14.60 9.18 -53.89
C ASP A 48 14.54 10.12 -52.69
N VAL A 49 14.77 11.42 -52.91
CA VAL A 49 14.65 12.46 -51.87
C VAL A 49 13.22 12.53 -51.32
N LEU A 50 12.19 12.45 -52.17
CA LEU A 50 10.80 12.45 -51.71
C LEU A 50 10.48 11.21 -50.87
N GLY A 51 11.07 10.05 -51.22
CA GLY A 51 10.98 8.82 -50.44
C GLY A 51 11.61 8.98 -49.05
N GLU A 52 12.80 9.59 -48.96
CA GLU A 52 13.45 9.88 -47.68
C GLU A 52 12.59 10.81 -46.81
N TYR A 53 11.99 11.85 -47.38
CA TYR A 53 11.07 12.72 -46.63
C TYR A 53 9.83 11.97 -46.13
N GLN A 54 9.25 11.09 -46.94
CA GLN A 54 8.12 10.26 -46.51
C GLN A 54 8.52 9.29 -45.39
N ASP A 55 9.70 8.68 -45.48
CA ASP A 55 10.19 7.78 -44.44
C ASP A 55 10.44 8.54 -43.13
N GLN A 56 11.05 9.73 -43.18
CA GLN A 56 11.21 10.59 -42.01
C GLN A 56 9.87 10.97 -41.37
N LEU A 57 8.84 11.24 -42.17
CA LEU A 57 7.49 11.53 -41.66
C LEU A 57 6.88 10.31 -40.97
N ILE A 58 7.06 9.10 -41.51
CA ILE A 58 6.56 7.85 -40.92
C ILE A 58 7.29 7.56 -39.60
N GLN A 59 8.62 7.68 -39.58
CA GLN A 59 9.42 7.49 -38.37
C GLN A 59 9.04 8.50 -37.28
N SER A 60 8.92 9.78 -37.64
CA SER A 60 8.51 10.84 -36.71
C SER A 60 7.11 10.59 -36.14
N LYS A 61 6.12 10.25 -36.98
CA LYS A 61 4.78 9.88 -36.50
C LYS A 61 4.81 8.68 -35.55
N THR A 62 5.58 7.65 -35.89
CA THR A 62 5.72 6.45 -35.05
C THR A 62 6.31 6.80 -33.68
N LEU A 63 7.34 7.65 -33.64
CA LEU A 63 7.93 8.15 -32.40
C LEU A 63 6.95 8.99 -31.59
N ILE A 64 6.21 9.90 -32.24
CA ILE A 64 5.18 10.71 -31.59
C ILE A 64 4.10 9.82 -30.98
N ASP A 65 3.59 8.82 -31.71
CA ASP A 65 2.57 7.91 -31.21
C ASP A 65 3.07 7.05 -30.05
N LYS A 66 4.33 6.60 -30.10
CA LYS A 66 4.95 5.87 -28.99
C LYS A 66 5.08 6.75 -27.75
N THR A 67 5.64 7.94 -27.90
CA THR A 67 5.79 8.91 -26.80
C THR A 67 4.42 9.29 -26.23
N LYS A 68 3.40 9.46 -27.08
CA LYS A 68 2.04 9.76 -26.62
C LYS A 68 1.46 8.62 -25.76
N LYS A 69 1.65 7.36 -26.17
CA LYS A 69 1.24 6.20 -25.38
C LYS A 69 1.97 6.14 -24.04
N GLU A 70 3.27 6.42 -24.02
CA GLU A 70 4.06 6.48 -22.79
C GLU A 70 3.55 7.60 -21.87
N VAL A 71 3.32 8.80 -22.39
CA VAL A 71 2.74 9.93 -21.64
C VAL A 71 1.36 9.61 -21.09
N ASP A 72 0.49 8.97 -21.87
CA ASP A 72 -0.85 8.54 -21.42
C ASP A 72 -0.75 7.50 -20.30
N SER A 73 0.20 6.56 -20.39
CA SER A 73 0.48 5.58 -19.33
C SER A 73 0.97 6.28 -18.05
N LEU A 74 1.99 7.13 -18.16
CA LEU A 74 2.54 7.87 -17.03
C LEU A 74 1.49 8.77 -16.38
N THR A 75 0.58 9.37 -17.17
CA THR A 75 -0.51 10.19 -16.65
C THR A 75 -1.47 9.36 -15.81
N LYS A 76 -1.80 8.13 -16.25
CA LYS A 76 -2.62 7.20 -15.46
C LYS A 76 -1.90 6.80 -14.17
N ASP A 77 -0.63 6.42 -14.25
CA ASP A 77 0.15 6.03 -13.08
C ASP A 77 0.27 7.18 -12.07
N LEU A 78 0.47 8.41 -12.55
CA LEU A 78 0.50 9.60 -11.71
C LEU A 78 -0.85 9.88 -11.03
N SER A 79 -1.96 9.63 -11.72
CA SER A 79 -3.30 9.76 -11.12
C SER A 79 -3.53 8.73 -10.01
N VAL A 80 -3.07 7.49 -10.19
CA VAL A 80 -3.13 6.43 -9.18
C VAL A 80 -2.22 6.76 -7.99
N ALA A 81 -0.99 7.18 -8.25
CA ALA A 81 -0.05 7.60 -7.22
C ALA A 81 -0.59 8.79 -6.41
N LYS A 82 -1.23 9.76 -7.08
CA LYS A 82 -1.85 10.92 -6.40
C LYS A 82 -3.00 10.50 -5.50
N THR A 83 -3.90 9.63 -5.97
CA THR A 83 -5.02 9.14 -5.14
C THR A 83 -4.52 8.32 -3.95
N PHE A 84 -3.49 7.49 -4.15
CA PHE A 84 -2.85 6.75 -3.06
C PHE A 84 -2.19 7.68 -2.04
N ALA A 85 -1.49 8.73 -2.50
CA ALA A 85 -0.87 9.72 -1.63
C ALA A 85 -1.90 10.49 -0.80
N GLU A 86 -3.02 10.92 -1.39
CA GLU A 86 -4.10 11.59 -0.65
C GLU A 86 -4.76 10.64 0.36
N LYS A 87 -4.99 9.37 0.00
CA LYS A 87 -5.47 8.36 0.96
C LYS A 87 -4.52 8.21 2.14
N LYS A 88 -3.21 8.09 1.88
CA LYS A 88 -2.19 7.97 2.93
C LYS A 88 -2.09 9.21 3.81
N LYS A 89 -2.26 10.41 3.25
CA LYS A 89 -2.37 11.64 4.07
C LYS A 89 -3.57 11.58 5.01
N GLY A 90 -4.72 11.11 4.52
CA GLY A 90 -5.91 10.85 5.34
C GLY A 90 -5.62 9.87 6.48
N ASP A 91 -5.04 8.71 6.16
CA ASP A 91 -4.67 7.69 7.15
C ASP A 91 -3.72 8.26 8.24
N ILE A 92 -2.73 9.07 7.85
CA ILE A 92 -1.79 9.71 8.76
C ILE A 92 -2.51 10.72 9.67
N ALA A 93 -3.45 11.50 9.12
CA ALA A 93 -4.23 12.46 9.89
C ALA A 93 -5.10 11.75 10.94
N THR A 94 -5.77 10.65 10.56
CA THR A 94 -6.55 9.81 11.47
C THR A 94 -5.66 9.21 12.56
N CYS A 95 -4.54 8.57 12.19
CA CYS A 95 -3.59 7.99 13.15
C CYS A 95 -3.06 9.03 14.15
N LYS A 96 -2.80 10.27 13.70
CA LYS A 96 -2.39 11.36 14.57
C LYS A 96 -3.51 11.80 15.51
N GLY A 97 -4.76 11.77 15.06
CA GLY A 97 -5.94 12.01 15.88
C GLY A 97 -6.10 10.93 16.95
N ASP A 98 -6.02 9.67 16.56
CA ASP A 98 -6.11 8.51 17.47
C ASP A 98 -5.00 8.55 18.52
N LYS A 99 -3.76 8.87 18.13
CA LYS A 99 -2.65 9.05 19.07
C LYS A 99 -2.96 10.08 20.14
N LYS A 100 -3.56 11.22 19.78
CA LYS A 100 -3.94 12.25 20.76
C LYS A 100 -5.02 11.71 21.70
N ARG A 101 -6.08 11.12 21.12
CA ARG A 101 -7.17 10.51 21.90
C ARG A 101 -6.65 9.48 22.91
N PHE A 102 -5.78 8.56 22.48
CA PHE A 102 -5.18 7.58 23.39
C PHE A 102 -4.30 8.23 24.46
N THR A 103 -3.58 9.29 24.12
CA THR A 103 -2.77 10.03 25.12
C THR A 103 -3.67 10.66 26.19
N ASP A 104 -4.79 11.26 25.77
CA ASP A 104 -5.75 11.88 26.68
C ASP A 104 -6.47 10.82 27.55
N GLU A 105 -6.86 9.69 26.96
CA GLU A 105 -7.46 8.55 27.67
C GLU A 105 -6.48 7.95 28.70
N ILE A 106 -5.20 7.79 28.36
CA ILE A 106 -4.15 7.34 29.28
C ILE A 106 -3.98 8.33 30.44
N ALA A 107 -3.91 9.64 30.15
CA ALA A 107 -3.78 10.66 31.18
C ALA A 107 -4.99 10.69 32.14
N ALA A 108 -6.20 10.54 31.60
CA ALA A 108 -7.42 10.44 32.39
C ALA A 108 -7.43 9.19 33.29
N ALA A 109 -7.09 8.02 32.73
CA ALA A 109 -7.02 6.76 33.48
C ALA A 109 -5.93 6.79 34.56
N GLU A 110 -4.78 7.42 34.30
CA GLU A 110 -3.74 7.62 35.32
C GLU A 110 -4.20 8.52 36.46
N SER A 111 -4.96 9.58 36.15
CA SER A 111 -5.55 10.45 37.16
C SER A 111 -6.59 9.71 38.01
N GLU A 112 -7.47 8.94 37.37
CA GLU A 112 -8.47 8.12 38.05
C GLU A 112 -7.81 7.06 38.94
N LYS A 113 -6.78 6.37 38.44
CA LYS A 113 -6.00 5.41 39.22
C LYS A 113 -5.38 6.07 40.46
N LYS A 114 -4.80 7.26 40.34
CA LYS A 114 -4.23 8.00 41.48
C LYS A 114 -5.33 8.38 42.48
N HIS A 115 -6.48 8.82 42.00
CA HIS A 115 -7.62 9.15 42.85
C HIS A 115 -8.13 7.92 43.62
N ILE A 116 -8.36 6.80 42.93
CA ILE A 116 -8.78 5.53 43.55
C ILE A 116 -7.74 5.04 44.57
N GLN A 117 -6.44 5.12 44.25
CA GLN A 117 -5.39 4.76 45.22
C GLN A 117 -5.43 5.63 46.48
N SER A 118 -5.66 6.94 46.32
CA SER A 118 -5.82 7.86 47.46
C SER A 118 -7.04 7.51 48.30
N GLU A 119 -8.20 7.30 47.68
CA GLU A 119 -9.42 6.92 48.40
C GLU A 119 -9.27 5.57 49.11
N PHE A 120 -8.67 4.57 48.43
CA PHE A 120 -8.38 3.27 49.03
C PHE A 120 -7.42 3.39 50.23
N ALA A 121 -6.40 4.25 50.16
CA ALA A 121 -5.49 4.48 51.28
C ALA A 121 -6.19 5.14 52.48
N LYS A 122 -7.06 6.13 52.24
CA LYS A 122 -7.87 6.77 53.28
C LYS A 122 -8.81 5.76 53.94
N GLU A 123 -9.55 5.00 53.14
CA GLU A 123 -10.49 4.02 53.64
C GLU A 123 -9.77 2.93 54.43
N LYS A 124 -8.65 2.40 53.91
CA LYS A 124 -7.81 1.44 54.64
C LYS A 124 -7.35 1.98 55.99
N SER A 125 -6.97 3.26 56.07
CA SER A 125 -6.60 3.88 57.34
C SER A 125 -7.79 4.00 58.31
N HIS A 126 -8.97 4.35 57.79
CA HIS A 126 -10.22 4.42 58.58
C HIS A 126 -10.60 3.06 59.15
N TRP A 127 -10.61 2.00 58.33
CA TRP A 127 -10.84 0.62 58.77
C TRP A 127 -9.79 0.18 59.80
N GLY A 128 -8.52 0.57 59.64
CA GLY A 128 -7.47 0.29 60.62
C GLY A 128 -7.78 0.88 61.99
N VAL A 129 -8.20 2.15 62.04
CA VAL A 129 -8.60 2.83 63.28
C VAL A 129 -9.84 2.19 63.90
N GLU A 130 -10.84 1.82 63.09
CA GLU A 130 -12.03 1.12 63.59
C GLU A 130 -11.68 -0.23 64.21
N VAL A 131 -10.83 -1.03 63.55
CA VAL A 131 -10.37 -2.32 64.06
C VAL A 131 -9.60 -2.15 65.38
N GLU A 132 -8.69 -1.18 65.48
CA GLU A 132 -8.00 -0.89 66.74
C GLU A 132 -8.97 -0.42 67.84
N SER A 133 -9.94 0.42 67.50
CA SER A 133 -10.96 0.88 68.46
C SER A 133 -11.86 -0.26 68.95
N LEU A 134 -12.26 -1.18 68.06
CA LEU A 134 -13.03 -2.38 68.41
C LEU A 134 -12.19 -3.31 69.27
N LYS A 135 -10.91 -3.50 68.96
CA LYS A 135 -9.98 -4.28 69.76
C LYS A 135 -9.84 -3.70 71.17
N ASN A 136 -9.67 -2.38 71.29
CA ASN A 136 -9.63 -1.70 72.59
C ASN A 136 -10.94 -1.85 73.37
N LYS A 137 -12.11 -1.73 72.72
CA LYS A 137 -13.42 -1.98 73.37
C LYS A 137 -13.56 -3.43 73.84
N MET A 138 -13.09 -4.38 73.05
CA MET A 138 -13.08 -5.81 73.42
C MET A 138 -12.13 -6.07 74.59
N GLU A 139 -10.94 -5.47 74.61
CA GLU A 139 -10.00 -5.56 75.74
C GLU A 139 -10.61 -4.93 77.00
N GLN A 140 -11.24 -3.76 76.89
CA GLN A 140 -11.96 -3.13 77.99
C GLN A 140 -13.12 -3.99 78.52
N LEU A 141 -13.95 -4.53 77.63
CA LEU A 141 -14.99 -5.50 78.01
C LEU A 141 -14.38 -6.72 78.70
N SER A 142 -13.30 -7.28 78.18
CA SER A 142 -12.60 -8.41 78.80
C SER A 142 -12.04 -8.07 80.19
N THR A 143 -11.63 -6.82 80.43
CA THR A 143 -11.21 -6.37 81.76
C THR A 143 -12.39 -6.18 82.71
N LEU A 144 -13.53 -5.66 82.24
CA LEU A 144 -14.76 -5.59 83.04
C LEU A 144 -15.27 -7.00 83.39
N CYS A 145 -15.08 -7.96 82.50
CA CYS A 145 -15.36 -9.38 82.72
C CYS A 145 -14.44 -10.06 83.75
N LYS A 146 -13.34 -9.43 84.17
CA LYS A 146 -12.53 -9.90 85.32
C LYS A 146 -13.16 -9.54 86.66
N TYR A 147 -14.01 -8.51 86.70
CA TYR A 147 -14.66 -8.00 87.92
C TYR A 147 -16.11 -8.44 88.09
N ILE A 148 -16.71 -9.03 87.05
CA ILE A 148 -18.05 -9.61 87.10
C ILE A 148 -17.97 -11.03 87.67
N ASP A 149 -18.87 -11.33 88.61
CA ASP A 149 -18.94 -12.63 89.29
C ASP A 149 -19.24 -13.75 88.28
N LYS A 150 -18.31 -14.69 88.12
CA LYS A 150 -18.35 -15.74 87.08
C LYS A 150 -19.47 -16.77 87.28
N THR A 151 -20.21 -16.65 88.38
CA THR A 151 -21.29 -17.55 88.83
C THR A 151 -22.69 -17.01 88.53
N SER A 152 -22.85 -15.75 88.11
CA SER A 152 -24.14 -15.18 87.69
C SER A 152 -24.43 -15.45 86.20
N GLU A 153 -25.68 -15.85 85.91
CA GLU A 153 -26.22 -16.07 84.56
C GLU A 153 -26.09 -14.83 83.65
N GLU A 154 -26.26 -13.62 84.20
CA GLU A 154 -26.13 -12.38 83.44
C GLU A 154 -24.67 -12.07 83.09
N GLY A 155 -23.73 -12.39 84.00
CA GLY A 155 -22.29 -12.23 83.77
C GLY A 155 -21.75 -13.15 82.67
N LYS A 156 -22.22 -14.41 82.63
CA LYS A 156 -21.86 -15.37 81.56
C LYS A 156 -22.34 -14.90 80.18
N LYS A 157 -23.53 -14.31 80.08
CA LYS A 157 -24.11 -13.79 78.82
C LYS A 157 -23.43 -12.52 78.31
N LEU A 158 -23.06 -11.60 79.21
CA LEU A 158 -22.45 -10.31 78.85
C LEU A 158 -20.98 -10.43 78.45
N CYS A 159 -20.26 -11.37 79.04
CA CYS A 159 -18.83 -11.57 78.80
C CYS A 159 -18.50 -12.62 77.75
N LYS A 160 -19.53 -13.29 77.20
CA LYS A 160 -19.38 -14.47 76.33
C LYS A 160 -18.26 -15.40 76.83
N ILE A 161 -18.28 -15.72 78.12
CA ILE A 161 -17.52 -16.85 78.62
C ILE A 161 -18.34 -18.07 78.23
N THR A 162 -18.21 -18.48 76.97
CA THR A 162 -18.39 -19.89 76.66
C THR A 162 -17.28 -20.57 77.44
N GLU A 163 -17.65 -21.28 78.49
CA GLU A 163 -16.83 -22.34 79.07
C GLU A 163 -16.27 -23.15 77.91
N GLU A 164 -14.98 -22.98 77.61
CA GLU A 164 -14.25 -24.09 77.05
C GLU A 164 -13.84 -24.96 78.23
N PRO A 165 -14.33 -26.20 78.23
CA PRO A 165 -13.40 -27.30 78.37
C PRO A 165 -13.61 -28.30 77.25
N GLN A 166 -12.54 -28.43 76.46
CA GLN A 166 -12.04 -29.67 75.88
C GLN A 166 -12.87 -30.35 74.79
N GLN A 167 -12.34 -30.20 73.57
CA GLN A 167 -12.23 -31.24 72.53
C GLN A 167 -12.33 -32.67 73.08
N PRO A 168 -13.09 -33.56 72.43
CA PRO A 168 -12.45 -34.43 71.45
C PRO A 168 -13.28 -34.76 70.18
N GLU A 169 -12.55 -35.30 69.23
CA GLU A 169 -12.88 -35.76 67.87
C GLU A 169 -14.20 -36.55 67.69
N ALA A 170 -14.82 -36.40 66.51
CA ALA A 170 -15.39 -37.53 65.77
C ALA A 170 -15.54 -37.24 64.25
N LYS A 171 -14.55 -37.75 63.50
CA LYS A 171 -14.60 -38.34 62.15
C LYS A 171 -15.86 -38.20 61.28
N ALA A 172 -15.64 -37.75 60.04
CA ALA A 172 -15.92 -38.44 58.75
C ALA A 172 -15.73 -37.41 57.62
N LYS A 173 -15.08 -37.63 56.46
CA LYS A 173 -14.57 -38.79 55.73
C LYS A 173 -13.71 -38.22 54.57
N GLU A 174 -12.69 -38.98 54.14
CA GLU A 174 -12.13 -39.09 52.76
C GLU A 174 -11.81 -37.77 52.02
N MET A 175 -10.57 -37.35 51.80
CA MET A 175 -9.49 -38.02 51.07
C MET A 175 -9.95 -38.82 49.84
N GLN A 176 -10.14 -38.14 48.73
CA GLN A 176 -9.82 -38.54 47.35
C GLN A 176 -10.08 -37.29 46.48
N GLU A 177 -9.05 -36.58 46.02
CA GLU A 177 -8.26 -36.97 44.85
C GLU A 177 -9.17 -37.22 43.64
N GLU A 178 -9.60 -36.15 42.96
CA GLU A 178 -9.98 -36.24 41.56
C GLU A 178 -8.97 -35.45 40.72
N LYS A 179 -8.21 -36.26 39.99
CA LYS A 179 -7.23 -35.94 38.97
C LYS A 179 -7.77 -34.93 37.93
N PRO A 180 -6.85 -34.31 37.17
CA PRO A 180 -7.17 -33.33 36.16
C PRO A 180 -8.01 -33.98 35.07
N LYS A 181 -9.14 -33.34 34.73
CA LYS A 181 -9.91 -33.67 33.55
C LYS A 181 -9.14 -33.13 32.33
N ALA A 182 -8.23 -33.95 31.84
CA ALA A 182 -7.78 -33.92 30.46
C ALA A 182 -8.72 -34.84 29.66
N GLU A 183 -9.60 -34.21 28.87
CA GLU A 183 -10.32 -34.74 27.70
C GLU A 183 -10.88 -33.48 27.01
N GLU A 184 -10.68 -33.17 25.75
CA GLU A 184 -10.12 -33.88 24.60
C GLU A 184 -9.45 -32.84 23.69
N PRO A 185 -8.32 -33.18 23.05
CA PRO A 185 -7.86 -32.49 21.86
C PRO A 185 -8.73 -32.95 20.70
N LYS A 186 -9.77 -32.18 20.37
CA LYS A 186 -10.47 -32.38 19.10
C LYS A 186 -9.64 -31.77 17.98
N ALA A 187 -9.01 -32.69 17.28
CA ALA A 187 -8.39 -32.61 15.97
C ALA A 187 -9.04 -31.60 15.01
N GLU A 188 -8.18 -30.90 14.25
CA GLU A 188 -8.20 -30.81 12.77
C GLU A 188 -9.55 -30.41 12.12
N GLN A 189 -9.73 -29.27 11.45
CA GLN A 189 -9.12 -28.82 10.18
C GLN A 189 -9.67 -27.40 9.88
N PRO A 190 -9.06 -26.62 8.97
CA PRO A 190 -9.49 -26.76 7.57
C PRO A 190 -8.32 -27.10 6.64
N LYS A 191 -8.50 -28.18 5.87
CA LYS A 191 -8.19 -28.19 4.43
C LYS A 191 -9.04 -27.08 3.78
N VAL A 192 -8.59 -26.33 2.77
CA VAL A 192 -8.54 -26.69 1.35
C VAL A 192 -8.21 -25.39 0.57
N ASP A 193 -7.36 -25.49 -0.46
CA ASP A 193 -7.22 -24.74 -1.74
C ASP A 193 -7.60 -23.24 -1.83
N VAL A 194 -6.83 -22.35 -2.48
CA VAL A 194 -6.60 -22.28 -3.94
C VAL A 194 -5.25 -21.63 -4.27
N VAL A 195 -4.39 -22.33 -5.04
CA VAL A 195 -3.77 -21.85 -6.30
C VAL A 195 -3.72 -23.02 -7.26
#